data_AF-A0A7C6F821-F1
#
_entry.id   AF-A0A7C6F821-F1
#
_cell.length_a   1.000
_cell.length_b   1.000
_cell.length_c   1.000
_cell.angle_alpha   90.00
_cell.angle_beta   90.00
_cell.angle_gamma   90.00
#
_symmetry.space_group_name_H-M   'P 1'
#
loop_
_entity.id
_entity.type
_entity.pdbx_description
1 polymer ?
#
loop_
_entity_poly.entity_id
_entity_poly.type
_entity_poly.pdbx_seq_one_letter_code
_entity_poly.pdbx_strand_id
1 'polypeptide(L)'
;MLNLRAKAERVEYWLVGSRLEASLILYELARQYFPEDYRVRLRLRPPPFMKIILTNPFPRSQVTTRLGGARALYYGPFRSRSAAEQFQAGFLDLFQIRRCEEDLSPSPSHPGCIYGEMNLCLRPCQQAVSREEYLSEVERAVEFLRTQGRSLREVLSAARERLSQELNFEEAARQHRRIEKVEQTLRLRDELAADVERVCGVAVTASTAPASVELWFLLRGAWQATRRLDCRPEAASGLSMDRRLRDLAASVSDRAIASRIREEHLCLLARWYYSSWRDGEWIGFETPDEIPYRRLVRAISRVLAGRSTAA
;
A
#
# COMPACT_ATOMS: atom_id res chain seq x y z
N MET A 1 29.63 -12.75 -29.58
CA MET A 1 28.46 -13.67 -29.51
C MET A 1 28.74 -14.70 -28.43
N LEU A 2 27.92 -14.79 -27.36
CA LEU A 2 28.08 -15.83 -26.35
C LEU A 2 27.69 -17.19 -26.98
N ASN A 3 28.66 -18.08 -27.19
CA ASN A 3 28.38 -19.44 -27.66
C ASN A 3 27.96 -20.31 -26.47
N LEU A 4 26.66 -20.53 -26.32
CA LEU A 4 26.08 -21.31 -25.23
C LEU A 4 25.95 -22.82 -25.55
N ARG A 5 26.28 -23.26 -26.76
CA ARG A 5 26.08 -24.66 -27.20
C ARG A 5 26.84 -25.68 -26.36
N ALA A 6 28.01 -25.29 -25.83
CA ALA A 6 28.82 -26.14 -24.95
C ALA A 6 28.50 -25.96 -23.45
N LYS A 7 27.56 -25.06 -23.08
CA LYS A 7 27.21 -24.73 -21.69
C LYS A 7 25.76 -25.04 -21.31
N ALA A 8 24.85 -25.10 -22.28
CA ALA A 8 23.44 -25.34 -22.05
C ALA A 8 23.05 -26.74 -22.51
N GLU A 9 22.55 -27.56 -21.59
CA GLU A 9 22.06 -28.93 -21.86
C GLU A 9 20.55 -28.95 -22.16
N ARG A 10 19.77 -28.10 -21.47
CA ARG A 10 18.30 -28.02 -21.60
C ARG A 10 17.83 -26.57 -21.61
N VAL A 11 16.77 -26.31 -22.38
CA VAL A 11 16.02 -25.05 -22.35
C VAL A 11 14.62 -25.32 -21.83
N GLU A 12 14.27 -24.71 -20.72
CA GLU A 12 12.91 -24.69 -20.16
C GLU A 12 12.25 -23.35 -20.48
N TYR A 13 10.94 -23.39 -20.71
CA TYR A 13 10.16 -22.20 -20.98
C TYR A 13 8.81 -22.27 -20.27
N TRP A 14 8.27 -21.09 -19.94
CA TRP A 14 6.95 -20.93 -19.34
C TRP A 14 6.11 -20.04 -20.26
N LEU A 15 4.92 -20.51 -20.62
CA LEU A 15 3.95 -19.69 -21.34
C LEU A 15 3.22 -18.81 -20.31
N VAL A 16 3.25 -17.50 -20.53
CA VAL A 16 2.66 -16.50 -19.63
C VAL A 16 1.60 -15.69 -20.35
N GLY A 17 0.48 -15.44 -19.67
CA GLY A 17 -0.64 -14.66 -20.16
C GLY A 17 -0.53 -13.17 -19.84
N SER A 18 0.38 -12.79 -18.94
CA SER A 18 0.64 -11.40 -18.56
C SER A 18 2.08 -11.14 -18.12
N ARG A 19 2.47 -9.87 -18.09
CA ARG A 19 3.70 -9.32 -17.55
C ARG A 19 3.75 -9.44 -16.03
N LEU A 20 2.62 -9.37 -15.33
CA LEU A 20 2.59 -9.65 -13.90
C LEU A 20 3.00 -11.10 -13.65
N GLU A 21 2.37 -12.05 -14.34
CA GLU A 21 2.71 -13.47 -14.29
C GLU A 21 4.19 -13.69 -14.61
N ALA A 22 4.67 -13.12 -15.73
CA ALA A 22 6.08 -13.19 -16.11
C ALA A 22 7.01 -12.66 -15.01
N SER A 23 6.64 -11.55 -14.37
CA SER A 23 7.44 -10.92 -13.32
C SER A 23 7.48 -11.76 -12.03
N LEU A 24 6.37 -12.40 -11.67
CA LEU A 24 6.27 -13.27 -10.49
C LEU A 24 7.03 -14.59 -10.70
N ILE A 25 6.84 -15.24 -11.85
CA ILE A 25 7.58 -16.45 -12.21
C ILE A 25 9.09 -16.15 -12.29
N LEU A 26 9.48 -15.05 -12.93
CA LEU A 26 10.89 -14.65 -13.00
C LEU A 26 11.48 -14.40 -11.61
N TYR A 27 10.70 -13.81 -10.69
CA TYR A 27 11.12 -13.62 -9.31
C TYR A 27 11.32 -14.95 -8.57
N GLU A 28 10.40 -15.89 -8.69
CA GLU A 28 10.51 -17.23 -8.09
C GLU A 28 11.72 -18.01 -8.63
N LEU A 29 11.87 -18.06 -9.96
CA LEU A 29 13.01 -18.72 -10.61
C LEU A 29 14.34 -18.07 -10.24
N ALA A 30 14.40 -16.73 -10.19
CA ALA A 30 15.63 -16.04 -9.81
C ALA A 30 16.01 -16.34 -8.35
N ARG A 31 15.04 -16.43 -7.43
CA ARG A 31 15.28 -16.83 -6.04
C ARG A 31 15.76 -18.28 -5.92
N GLN A 32 15.22 -19.18 -6.75
CA GLN A 32 15.61 -20.59 -6.75
C GLN A 32 17.03 -20.80 -7.29
N TYR A 33 17.35 -20.20 -8.45
CA TYR A 33 18.61 -20.47 -9.16
C TYR A 33 19.74 -19.50 -8.80
N PHE A 34 19.43 -18.29 -8.33
CA PHE A 34 20.41 -17.25 -7.99
C PHE A 34 20.10 -16.61 -6.62
N PRO A 35 20.01 -17.38 -5.53
CA PRO A 35 19.56 -16.89 -4.22
C PRO A 35 20.39 -15.73 -3.66
N GLU A 36 21.67 -15.63 -4.02
CA GLU A 36 22.56 -14.56 -3.55
C GLU A 36 22.33 -13.22 -4.29
N ASP A 37 22.09 -13.27 -5.61
CA ASP A 37 22.10 -12.07 -6.48
C ASP A 37 20.77 -11.78 -7.18
N TYR A 38 19.69 -12.52 -6.88
CA TYR A 38 18.41 -12.37 -7.58
C TYR A 38 17.90 -10.93 -7.57
N ARG A 39 18.05 -10.18 -6.47
CA ARG A 39 17.59 -8.78 -6.38
C ARG A 39 18.31 -7.88 -7.39
N VAL A 40 19.61 -8.07 -7.57
CA VAL A 40 20.42 -7.31 -8.53
C VAL A 40 20.02 -7.69 -9.96
N ARG A 41 19.89 -9.00 -10.24
CA ARG A 41 19.46 -9.53 -11.54
C ARG A 41 18.08 -9.03 -11.96
N LEU A 42 17.13 -9.01 -11.04
CA LEU A 42 15.76 -8.48 -11.25
C LEU A 42 15.68 -6.96 -11.22
N ARG A 43 16.80 -6.27 -10.90
CA ARG A 43 16.86 -4.83 -10.64
C ARG A 43 15.77 -4.41 -9.65
N LEU A 44 15.58 -5.20 -8.59
CA LEU A 44 14.48 -5.06 -7.63
C LEU A 44 14.73 -3.86 -6.72
N ARG A 45 14.26 -2.68 -7.15
CA ARG A 45 14.35 -1.41 -6.42
C ARG A 45 13.08 -1.20 -5.59
N PRO A 46 13.17 -1.23 -4.25
CA PRO A 46 12.01 -1.00 -3.40
C PRO A 46 11.36 0.37 -3.67
N PRO A 47 10.02 0.46 -3.66
CA PRO A 47 9.33 1.73 -3.76
C PRO A 47 9.52 2.55 -2.47
N PRO A 48 9.28 3.85 -2.52
CA PRO A 48 9.26 4.70 -1.34
C PRO A 48 8.02 4.44 -0.46
N PHE A 49 8.22 4.54 0.84
CA PHE A 49 7.24 4.41 1.91
C PHE A 49 7.39 5.58 2.88
N MET A 50 6.29 6.02 3.48
CA MET A 50 6.31 6.88 4.65
C MET A 50 6.36 6.00 5.91
N LYS A 51 7.36 6.17 6.77
CA LYS A 51 7.56 5.41 8.00
C LYS A 51 7.34 6.29 9.21
N ILE A 52 6.54 5.84 10.18
CA ILE A 52 6.51 6.40 11.54
C ILE A 52 7.36 5.50 12.44
N ILE A 53 8.45 6.06 12.99
CA ILE A 53 9.34 5.36 13.92
C ILE A 53 8.73 5.42 15.32
N LEU A 54 8.18 4.30 15.81
CA LEU A 54 7.49 4.23 17.11
C LEU A 54 8.43 3.81 18.25
N THR A 55 9.69 3.52 17.96
CA THR A 55 10.70 3.12 18.94
C THR A 55 11.27 4.29 19.74
N ASN A 56 11.21 5.50 19.16
CA ASN A 56 11.73 6.68 19.82
C ASN A 56 10.75 7.16 20.89
N PRO A 57 11.22 7.73 22.02
CA PRO A 57 10.33 8.30 23.04
C PRO A 57 9.37 9.34 22.47
N PHE A 58 9.83 10.11 21.49
CA PHE A 58 9.04 11.03 20.67
C PHE A 58 9.08 10.55 19.21
N PRO A 59 8.09 9.75 18.78
CA PRO A 59 8.00 9.23 17.41
C PRO A 59 8.06 10.31 16.33
N ARG A 60 8.62 9.97 15.16
CA ARG A 60 8.74 10.86 14.00
C ARG A 60 8.34 10.14 12.71
N SER A 61 7.97 10.91 11.70
CA SER A 61 7.74 10.42 10.33
C SER A 61 8.96 10.67 9.43
N GLN A 62 9.27 9.75 8.51
CA GLN A 62 10.30 9.91 7.48
C GLN A 62 9.97 9.11 6.21
N VAL A 63 10.43 9.54 5.03
CA VAL A 63 10.38 8.71 3.82
C VAL A 63 11.57 7.76 3.74
N THR A 64 11.29 6.49 3.49
CA THR A 64 12.31 5.44 3.33
C THR A 64 11.97 4.49 2.19
N THR A 65 12.97 3.82 1.63
CA THR A 65 12.77 2.72 0.67
C THR A 65 12.98 1.36 1.31
N ARG A 66 13.28 1.29 2.61
CA ARG A 66 13.57 0.03 3.29
C ARG A 66 12.47 -0.32 4.29
N LEU A 67 11.88 -1.49 4.14
CA LEU A 67 11.07 -2.10 5.19
C LEU A 67 12.00 -2.85 6.15
N GLY A 68 11.92 -2.52 7.44
CA GLY A 68 12.78 -3.13 8.45
C GLY A 68 13.29 -2.17 9.52
N GLY A 69 13.67 -2.75 10.65
CA GLY A 69 13.96 -2.04 11.89
C GLY A 69 12.88 -2.31 12.95
N ALA A 70 13.12 -1.80 14.16
CA ALA A 70 12.21 -1.99 15.29
C ALA A 70 10.83 -1.32 15.07
N ARG A 71 9.91 -1.52 16.01
CA ARG A 71 8.48 -1.13 15.99
C ARG A 71 8.22 0.18 15.22
N ALA A 72 7.63 0.06 14.03
CA ALA A 72 7.33 1.19 13.15
C ALA A 72 6.11 0.88 12.28
N LEU A 73 5.38 1.93 11.92
CA LEU A 73 4.32 1.87 10.92
C LEU A 73 4.91 2.24 9.56
N TYR A 74 4.62 1.47 8.52
CA TYR A 74 5.00 1.79 7.15
C TYR A 74 3.74 1.99 6.31
N TYR A 75 3.69 3.10 5.59
CA TYR A 75 2.57 3.49 4.75
C TYR A 75 3.05 3.64 3.30
N GLY A 76 2.39 2.97 2.37
CA GLY A 76 2.75 2.90 0.96
C GLY A 76 2.29 1.59 0.33
N PRO A 77 2.88 1.17 -0.81
CA PRO A 77 3.95 1.83 -1.56
C PRO A 77 3.46 3.10 -2.30
N PHE A 78 4.36 4.07 -2.46
CA PHE A 78 4.14 5.25 -3.31
C PHE A 78 4.81 5.09 -4.68
N ARG A 79 4.29 5.78 -5.69
CA ARG A 79 4.82 5.76 -7.07
C ARG A 79 6.19 6.40 -7.22
N SER A 80 6.50 7.39 -6.38
CA SER A 80 7.77 8.13 -6.40
C SER A 80 8.09 8.70 -5.02
N ARG A 81 9.38 9.04 -4.81
CA ARG A 81 9.82 9.61 -3.54
C ARG A 81 9.15 10.95 -3.29
N SER A 82 9.03 11.76 -4.34
CA SER A 82 8.31 13.05 -4.30
C SER A 82 6.84 12.89 -3.91
N ALA A 83 6.14 11.85 -4.40
CA ALA A 83 4.76 11.59 -4.00
C ALA A 83 4.65 11.23 -2.50
N ALA A 84 5.58 10.41 -1.99
CA ALA A 84 5.64 10.08 -0.57
C ALA A 84 5.94 11.31 0.30
N GLU A 85 6.87 12.17 -0.13
CA GLU A 85 7.25 13.41 0.58
C GLU A 85 6.10 14.44 0.58
N GLN A 86 5.38 14.60 -0.53
CA GLN A 86 4.20 15.48 -0.62
C GLN A 86 3.08 14.99 0.31
N PHE A 87 2.78 13.68 0.28
CA PHE A 87 1.79 13.11 1.20
C PHE A 87 2.23 13.26 2.66
N GLN A 88 3.50 12.99 2.97
CA GLN A 88 4.05 13.16 4.31
C GLN A 88 3.94 14.61 4.80
N ALA A 89 4.24 15.60 3.95
CA ALA A 89 4.14 17.01 4.30
C ALA A 89 2.69 17.39 4.63
N GLY A 90 1.73 17.03 3.78
CA GLY A 90 0.31 17.25 4.05
C GLY A 90 -0.18 16.53 5.31
N PHE A 91 0.28 15.30 5.53
CA PHE A 91 -0.01 14.53 6.74
C PHE A 91 0.52 15.22 8.00
N LEU A 92 1.77 15.68 8.00
CA LEU A 92 2.37 16.41 9.12
C LEU A 92 1.74 17.78 9.35
N ASP A 93 1.04 18.33 8.35
CA ASP A 93 0.28 19.57 8.50
C ASP A 93 -1.08 19.36 9.20
N LEU A 94 -1.52 18.10 9.37
CA LEU A 94 -2.73 17.72 10.11
C LEU A 94 -2.45 17.38 11.59
N PHE A 95 -1.23 16.96 11.90
CA PHE A 95 -0.82 16.47 13.22
C PHE A 95 0.44 17.18 13.71
N GLN A 96 0.51 17.51 15.00
CA GLN A 96 1.64 18.26 15.56
C GLN A 96 2.83 17.37 15.96
N ILE A 97 3.21 16.45 15.07
CA ILE A 97 4.33 15.52 15.24
C ILE A 97 5.62 16.19 14.76
N ARG A 98 6.74 15.85 15.42
CA ARG A 98 8.06 16.38 15.06
C ARG A 98 8.44 16.09 13.60
N ARG A 99 9.15 17.05 13.02
CA ARG A 99 9.74 16.97 11.67
C ARG A 99 11.27 16.85 11.68
N CYS A 100 11.90 17.05 12.84
CA CYS A 100 13.35 17.01 12.98
C CYS A 100 13.90 15.57 12.91
N GLU A 101 15.06 15.44 12.25
CA GLU A 101 15.79 14.17 12.07
C GLU A 101 16.80 13.88 13.18
N GLU A 102 16.98 14.81 14.12
CA GLU A 102 17.95 14.69 15.23
C GLU A 102 17.45 13.75 16.34
N ASP A 103 18.36 13.03 17.00
CA ASP A 103 18.00 12.29 18.21
C ASP A 103 17.82 13.28 19.37
N LEU A 104 16.59 13.34 19.89
CA LEU A 104 16.21 14.37 20.86
C LEU A 104 16.72 14.01 22.25
N SER A 105 17.43 14.96 22.85
CA SER A 105 17.65 15.04 24.31
C SER A 105 16.83 16.24 24.83
N PRO A 106 15.56 16.02 25.23
CA PRO A 106 14.67 17.11 25.64
C PRO A 106 15.23 17.92 26.80
N SER A 107 15.28 19.24 26.65
CA SER A 107 15.70 20.16 27.72
C SER A 107 14.89 21.46 27.63
N PRO A 108 14.49 22.08 28.76
CA PRO A 108 13.86 23.40 28.74
C PRO A 108 14.76 24.48 28.12
N SER A 109 16.08 24.28 28.17
CA SER A 109 17.07 25.19 27.59
C SER A 109 17.28 25.02 26.08
N HIS A 110 16.57 24.09 25.44
CA HIS A 110 16.74 23.83 24.01
C HIS A 110 16.32 25.06 23.19
N PRO A 111 17.14 25.53 22.23
CA PRO A 111 16.86 26.78 21.50
C PRO A 111 15.56 26.73 20.69
N GLY A 112 15.11 25.53 20.35
CA GLY A 112 13.89 25.30 19.59
C GLY A 112 14.18 25.22 18.09
N CYS A 113 13.13 25.27 17.28
CA CYS A 113 13.25 25.29 15.83
C CYS A 113 12.06 26.03 15.22
N ILE A 114 12.20 26.42 13.95
CA ILE A 114 11.17 27.15 13.20
C ILE A 114 9.82 26.41 13.17
N TYR A 115 9.82 25.08 13.10
CA TYR A 115 8.58 24.30 13.13
C TYR A 115 7.83 24.43 14.47
N GLY A 116 8.57 24.58 15.57
CA GLY A 116 7.98 24.83 16.88
C GLY A 116 7.37 26.22 16.99
N GLU A 117 8.07 27.23 16.47
CA GLU A 117 7.58 28.63 16.44
C GLU A 117 6.33 28.79 15.57
N MET A 118 6.25 28.02 14.47
CA MET A 118 5.07 27.97 13.60
C MET A 118 3.93 27.08 14.13
N ASN A 119 4.04 26.53 15.35
CA ASN A 119 3.08 25.60 15.95
C ASN A 119 2.81 24.33 15.10
N LEU A 120 3.78 23.89 14.30
CA LEU A 120 3.71 22.66 13.49
C LEU A 120 4.13 21.40 14.25
N CYS A 121 4.60 21.55 15.49
CA CYS A 121 5.01 20.47 16.37
C CYS A 121 4.71 20.85 17.83
N LEU A 122 4.41 19.86 18.68
CA LEU A 122 4.21 20.05 20.13
C LEU A 122 5.50 20.39 20.91
N ARG A 123 6.62 20.66 20.22
CA ARG A 123 7.91 21.09 20.80
C ARG A 123 8.43 20.16 21.92
N PRO A 124 8.49 18.83 21.73
CA PRO A 124 9.04 17.92 22.73
C PRO A 124 10.53 18.18 23.01
N CYS A 125 11.27 18.79 22.08
CA CYS A 125 12.66 19.19 22.28
C CYS A 125 12.85 20.18 23.45
N GLN A 126 11.86 21.04 23.68
CA GLN A 126 11.86 22.07 24.74
C GLN A 126 11.15 21.60 26.01
N GLN A 127 10.74 20.33 26.10
CA GLN A 127 9.89 19.82 27.17
C GLN A 127 8.58 20.60 27.35
N ALA A 128 8.06 21.20 26.27
CA ALA A 128 6.80 21.96 26.30
C ALA A 128 5.55 21.07 26.39
N VAL A 129 5.72 19.75 26.22
CA VAL A 129 4.66 18.74 26.23
C VAL A 129 5.16 17.51 26.98
N SER A 130 4.27 16.82 27.69
CA SER A 130 4.60 15.53 28.30
C SER A 130 4.78 14.45 27.22
N ARG A 131 5.42 13.34 27.61
CA ARG A 131 5.56 12.20 26.69
C ARG A 131 4.21 11.60 26.36
N GLU A 132 3.32 11.53 27.32
CA GLU A 132 2.00 10.92 27.24
C GLU A 132 1.11 11.71 26.27
N GLU A 133 1.08 13.03 26.38
CA GLU A 133 0.35 13.91 25.45
C GLU A 133 0.90 13.81 24.03
N TYR A 134 2.22 13.75 23.86
CA TYR A 134 2.83 13.57 22.55
C TYR A 134 2.46 12.21 21.93
N LEU A 135 2.47 11.14 22.71
CA LEU A 135 2.09 9.81 22.24
C LEU A 135 0.61 9.74 21.85
N SER A 136 -0.27 10.43 22.58
CA SER A 136 -1.68 10.57 22.20
C SER A 136 -1.87 11.21 20.81
N GLU A 137 -1.09 12.25 20.49
CA GLU A 137 -1.10 12.85 19.15
C GLU A 137 -0.55 11.88 18.08
N VAL A 138 0.50 11.11 18.40
CA VAL A 138 1.04 10.08 17.51
C VAL A 138 0.02 8.96 17.26
N GLU A 139 -0.71 8.53 18.27
CA GLU A 139 -1.76 7.51 18.15
C GLU A 139 -2.88 7.97 17.21
N ARG A 140 -3.33 9.22 17.33
CA ARG A 140 -4.30 9.82 16.40
C ARG A 140 -3.78 9.81 14.96
N ALA A 141 -2.49 10.09 14.77
CA ALA A 141 -1.87 10.10 13.44
C ALA A 141 -1.69 8.69 12.86
N VAL A 142 -1.36 7.70 13.69
CA VAL A 142 -1.33 6.28 13.30
C VAL A 142 -2.73 5.79 12.92
N GLU A 143 -3.75 6.16 13.70
CA GLU A 143 -5.13 5.78 13.44
C GLU A 143 -5.67 6.41 12.16
N PHE A 144 -5.29 7.65 11.86
CA PHE A 144 -5.57 8.30 10.59
C PHE A 144 -5.04 7.49 9.40
N LEU A 145 -3.81 7.00 9.47
CA LEU A 145 -3.23 6.19 8.39
C LEU A 145 -3.94 4.84 8.26
N ARG A 146 -4.21 4.17 9.39
CA ARG A 146 -4.88 2.86 9.41
C ARG A 146 -6.30 2.90 8.85
N THR A 147 -7.03 3.97 9.15
CA THR A 147 -8.42 4.17 8.71
C THR A 147 -8.52 4.94 7.39
N GLN A 148 -7.39 5.17 6.72
CA GLN A 148 -7.38 5.88 5.44
C GLN A 148 -8.01 7.30 5.53
N GLY A 149 -7.86 7.94 6.68
CA GLY A 149 -8.35 9.28 6.98
C GLY A 149 -9.78 9.34 7.51
N ARG A 150 -10.51 8.21 7.59
CA ARG A 150 -11.88 8.19 8.13
C ARG A 150 -11.92 8.68 9.59
N SER A 151 -10.99 8.24 10.43
CA SER A 151 -11.00 8.57 11.87
C SER A 151 -11.00 10.08 12.13
N LEU A 152 -10.13 10.84 11.48
CA LEU A 152 -10.07 12.30 11.66
C LEU A 152 -11.25 13.00 10.99
N ARG A 153 -11.67 12.54 9.81
CA ARG A 153 -12.78 13.15 9.06
C ARG A 153 -14.10 13.05 9.83
N GLU A 154 -14.39 11.88 10.40
CA GLU A 154 -15.61 11.63 11.17
C GLU A 154 -15.66 12.51 12.43
N VAL A 155 -14.54 12.58 13.18
CA VAL A 155 -14.42 13.44 14.36
C VAL A 155 -14.63 14.91 14.02
N LEU A 156 -14.00 15.42 12.96
CA LEU A 156 -14.16 16.80 12.54
C LEU A 156 -15.58 17.10 12.03
N SER A 157 -16.19 16.15 11.30
CA SER A 157 -17.56 16.30 10.79
C SER A 157 -18.58 16.35 11.92
N ALA A 158 -18.45 15.46 12.92
CA ALA A 158 -19.30 15.46 14.11
C ALA A 158 -19.15 16.75 14.91
N ALA A 159 -17.91 17.23 15.10
CA ALA A 159 -17.64 18.50 15.78
C ALA A 159 -18.26 19.70 15.04
N ARG A 160 -18.13 19.75 13.71
CA ARG A 160 -18.76 20.79 12.88
C ARG A 160 -20.28 20.78 13.02
N GLU A 161 -20.89 19.61 12.94
CA GLU A 161 -22.36 19.44 13.05
C GLU A 161 -22.86 19.92 14.41
N ARG A 162 -22.21 19.48 15.49
CA ARG A 162 -22.55 19.93 16.86
C ARG A 162 -22.43 21.45 17.01
N LEU A 163 -21.35 22.06 16.54
CA LEU A 163 -21.15 23.52 16.60
C LEU A 163 -22.19 24.28 15.78
N SER A 164 -22.61 23.71 14.64
CA SER A 164 -23.70 24.26 13.81
C SER A 164 -25.04 24.23 14.54
N GLN A 165 -25.34 23.15 15.26
CA GLN A 165 -26.54 23.02 16.10
C GLN A 165 -26.53 24.00 17.28
N GLU A 166 -25.35 24.28 17.84
CA GLU A 166 -25.12 25.29 18.89
C GLU A 166 -25.12 26.74 18.34
N LEU A 167 -25.39 26.95 17.04
CA LEU A 167 -25.34 28.24 16.34
C LEU A 167 -23.96 28.93 16.38
N ASN A 168 -22.88 28.17 16.65
CA ASN A 168 -21.51 28.66 16.66
C ASN A 168 -20.85 28.50 15.28
N PHE A 169 -21.33 29.31 14.32
CA PHE A 169 -20.95 29.19 12.91
C PHE A 169 -19.47 29.48 12.63
N GLU A 170 -18.83 30.35 13.40
CA GLU A 170 -17.41 30.66 13.23
C GLU A 170 -16.52 29.45 13.51
N GLU A 171 -16.76 28.75 14.62
CA GLU A 171 -16.04 27.53 14.97
C GLU A 171 -16.40 26.37 14.04
N ALA A 172 -17.67 26.26 13.63
CA ALA A 172 -18.08 25.29 12.62
C ALA A 172 -17.34 25.51 11.29
N ALA A 173 -17.19 26.76 10.84
CA ALA A 173 -16.44 27.10 9.64
C ALA A 173 -14.94 26.76 9.79
N ARG A 174 -14.35 26.95 10.99
CA ARG A 174 -12.97 26.50 11.28
C ARG A 174 -12.83 24.98 11.15
N GLN A 175 -13.76 24.19 11.70
CA GLN A 175 -13.74 22.73 11.53
C GLN A 175 -13.93 22.32 10.07
N HIS A 176 -14.80 23.01 9.31
CA HIS A 176 -14.99 22.74 7.89
C HIS A 176 -13.70 22.92 7.08
N ARG A 177 -12.97 24.03 7.30
CA ARG A 177 -11.65 24.25 6.68
C ARG A 177 -10.64 23.14 7.01
N ARG A 178 -10.69 22.58 8.23
CA ARG A 178 -9.86 21.42 8.60
C ARG A 178 -10.26 20.17 7.82
N ILE A 179 -11.55 19.93 7.59
CA ILE A 179 -12.03 18.82 6.75
C ILE A 179 -11.51 18.98 5.32
N GLU A 180 -11.58 20.18 4.74
CA GLU A 180 -11.04 20.44 3.39
C GLU A 180 -9.53 20.12 3.31
N LYS A 181 -8.76 20.50 4.33
CA LYS A 181 -7.33 20.18 4.42
C LYS A 181 -7.07 18.67 4.50
N VAL A 182 -7.91 17.95 5.25
CA VAL A 182 -7.86 16.47 5.31
C VAL A 182 -8.12 15.89 3.93
N GLU A 183 -9.17 16.34 3.24
CA GLU A 183 -9.50 15.86 1.90
C GLU A 183 -8.42 16.16 0.87
N GLN A 184 -7.80 17.35 0.93
CA GLN A 184 -6.66 17.71 0.09
C GLN A 184 -5.47 16.77 0.33
N THR A 185 -5.16 16.47 1.59
CA THR A 185 -4.09 15.53 1.95
C THR A 185 -4.38 14.12 1.43
N LEU A 186 -5.63 13.65 1.55
CA LEU A 186 -6.05 12.33 1.07
C LEU A 186 -6.01 12.23 -0.46
N ARG A 187 -6.17 13.34 -1.20
CA ARG A 187 -6.01 13.36 -2.66
C ARG A 187 -4.55 13.15 -3.11
N LEU A 188 -3.58 13.51 -2.27
CA LEU A 188 -2.15 13.27 -2.53
C LEU A 188 -1.75 11.79 -2.34
N ARG A 189 -2.62 11.00 -1.71
CA ARG A 189 -2.38 9.59 -1.45
C ARG A 189 -2.50 8.79 -2.76
N ASP A 190 -1.47 8.06 -3.11
CA ASP A 190 -1.56 7.09 -4.21
C ASP A 190 -2.52 5.93 -3.86
N GLU A 191 -3.14 5.34 -4.87
CA GLU A 191 -4.18 4.31 -4.69
C GLU A 191 -3.69 3.05 -3.96
N LEU A 192 -2.43 2.64 -4.15
CA LEU A 192 -1.83 1.52 -3.42
C LEU A 192 -1.35 1.88 -2.01
N ALA A 193 -1.27 3.17 -1.66
CA ALA A 193 -0.68 3.58 -0.40
C ALA A 193 -1.61 3.25 0.77
N ALA A 194 -1.20 2.26 1.56
CA ALA A 194 -1.88 1.81 2.76
C ALA A 194 -0.85 1.33 3.80
N ASP A 195 -1.31 0.90 4.98
CA ASP A 195 -0.44 0.20 5.92
C ASP A 195 0.08 -1.09 5.25
N VAL A 196 1.40 -1.24 5.12
CA VAL A 196 2.04 -2.35 4.39
C VAL A 196 1.62 -3.72 4.90
N GLU A 197 1.26 -3.83 6.19
CA GLU A 197 0.80 -5.08 6.81
C GLU A 197 -0.68 -5.37 6.54
N ARG A 198 -1.41 -4.40 5.99
CA ARG A 198 -2.84 -4.48 5.67
C ARG A 198 -3.14 -4.38 4.18
N VAL A 199 -2.13 -4.24 3.32
CA VAL A 199 -2.34 -4.19 1.86
C VAL A 199 -2.93 -5.51 1.41
N CYS A 200 -4.20 -5.49 1.01
CA CYS A 200 -4.89 -6.63 0.42
C CYS A 200 -5.50 -6.24 -0.93
N GLY A 201 -5.49 -7.18 -1.86
CA GLY A 201 -6.11 -6.99 -3.16
C GLY A 201 -5.94 -8.20 -4.07
N VAL A 202 -6.57 -8.12 -5.23
CA VAL A 202 -6.46 -9.11 -6.30
C VAL A 202 -6.13 -8.41 -7.61
N ALA A 203 -5.06 -8.86 -8.27
CA ALA A 203 -4.82 -8.52 -9.67
C ALA A 203 -5.49 -9.54 -10.57
N VAL A 204 -6.24 -9.07 -11.56
CA VAL A 204 -6.88 -9.87 -12.61
C VAL A 204 -6.10 -9.66 -13.89
N THR A 205 -5.56 -10.75 -14.44
CA THR A 205 -4.80 -10.71 -15.69
C THR A 205 -5.30 -11.76 -16.67
N ALA A 206 -4.96 -11.60 -17.95
CA ALA A 206 -5.25 -12.62 -18.95
C ALA A 206 -4.50 -13.92 -18.62
N SER A 207 -5.14 -15.06 -18.88
CA SER A 207 -4.53 -16.38 -18.82
C SER A 207 -4.08 -16.83 -20.21
N THR A 208 -3.11 -17.74 -20.28
CA THR A 208 -2.78 -18.44 -21.53
C THR A 208 -3.94 -19.34 -22.00
N ALA A 209 -4.68 -19.92 -21.06
CA ALA A 209 -5.85 -20.75 -21.36
C ALA A 209 -6.98 -19.91 -22.03
N PRO A 210 -7.74 -20.51 -22.97
CA PRO A 210 -8.82 -19.82 -23.65
C PRO A 210 -9.93 -19.44 -22.66
N ALA A 211 -10.56 -18.28 -22.87
CA ALA A 211 -11.67 -17.76 -22.07
C ALA A 211 -11.44 -17.82 -20.54
N SER A 212 -10.18 -17.70 -20.11
CA SER A 212 -9.77 -17.82 -18.71
C SER A 212 -8.99 -16.59 -18.26
N VAL A 213 -9.03 -16.31 -16.96
CA VAL A 213 -8.25 -15.26 -16.30
C VAL A 213 -7.44 -15.85 -15.15
N GLU A 214 -6.32 -15.20 -14.83
CA GLU A 214 -5.53 -15.50 -13.63
C GLU A 214 -5.86 -14.46 -12.55
N LEU A 215 -6.10 -14.95 -11.33
CA LEU A 215 -6.35 -14.16 -10.14
C LEU A 215 -5.13 -14.25 -9.21
N TRP A 216 -4.44 -13.13 -9.07
CA TRP A 216 -3.26 -12.99 -8.22
C TRP A 216 -3.65 -12.28 -6.94
N PHE A 217 -3.90 -13.04 -5.89
CA PHE A 217 -4.20 -12.48 -4.58
C PHE A 217 -2.92 -12.00 -3.91
N LEU A 218 -2.98 -10.81 -3.34
CA LEU A 218 -1.97 -10.30 -2.41
C LEU A 218 -2.68 -9.98 -1.10
N LEU A 219 -2.28 -10.67 -0.04
CA LEU A 219 -2.85 -10.54 1.30
C LEU A 219 -1.76 -10.07 2.25
N ARG A 220 -2.01 -9.00 3.01
CA ARG A 220 -1.06 -8.42 3.98
C ARG A 220 0.35 -8.18 3.40
N GLY A 221 0.39 -7.66 2.17
CA GLY A 221 1.62 -7.40 1.43
C GLY A 221 2.29 -8.64 0.81
N ALA A 222 1.65 -9.81 0.84
CA ALA A 222 2.19 -11.07 0.34
C ALA A 222 1.39 -11.63 -0.83
N TRP A 223 2.00 -11.74 -2.02
CA TRP A 223 1.50 -12.57 -3.12
C TRP A 223 1.24 -14.01 -2.68
N GLN A 224 0.09 -14.53 -3.09
CA GLN A 224 -0.37 -15.90 -2.87
C GLN A 224 -0.27 -16.70 -4.16
N ALA A 225 -0.43 -18.02 -4.05
CA ALA A 225 -0.49 -18.89 -5.22
C ALA A 225 -1.63 -18.46 -6.17
N THR A 226 -1.36 -18.43 -7.47
CA THR A 226 -2.35 -18.03 -8.49
C THR A 226 -3.61 -18.91 -8.43
N ARG A 227 -4.74 -18.32 -8.80
CA ARG A 227 -6.01 -19.01 -8.99
C ARG A 227 -6.52 -18.71 -10.39
N ARG A 228 -6.57 -19.74 -11.24
CA ARG A 228 -7.18 -19.64 -12.56
C ARG A 228 -8.70 -19.75 -12.45
N LEU A 229 -9.39 -18.88 -13.19
CA LEU A 229 -10.84 -18.96 -13.37
C LEU A 229 -11.15 -19.16 -14.85
N ASP A 230 -11.79 -20.29 -15.15
CA ASP A 230 -12.32 -20.58 -16.48
C ASP A 230 -13.71 -19.94 -16.63
N CYS A 231 -13.89 -19.00 -17.54
CA CYS A 231 -15.15 -18.28 -17.68
C CYS A 231 -16.11 -18.92 -18.70
N ARG A 232 -15.80 -20.12 -19.22
CA ARG A 232 -16.69 -20.84 -20.14
C ARG A 232 -17.95 -21.37 -19.43
N PRO A 233 -19.09 -21.43 -20.14
CA PRO A 233 -20.33 -21.98 -19.58
C PRO A 233 -20.19 -23.44 -19.14
N GLU A 234 -19.46 -24.28 -19.87
CA GLU A 234 -19.32 -25.70 -19.52
C GLU A 234 -18.51 -25.90 -18.22
N ALA A 235 -17.53 -25.03 -17.98
CA ALA A 235 -16.70 -25.06 -16.78
C ALA A 235 -17.42 -24.56 -15.52
N ALA A 236 -18.58 -23.94 -15.67
CA ALA A 236 -19.32 -23.36 -14.55
C ALA A 236 -19.95 -24.41 -13.63
N SER A 237 -20.09 -25.69 -14.06
CA SER A 237 -20.71 -26.76 -13.27
C SER A 237 -22.06 -26.37 -12.63
N GLY A 238 -22.83 -25.50 -13.30
CA GLY A 238 -24.09 -24.94 -12.79
C GLY A 238 -23.94 -23.85 -11.70
N LEU A 239 -22.73 -23.53 -11.27
CA LEU A 239 -22.46 -22.48 -10.28
C LEU A 239 -22.41 -21.10 -10.94
N SER A 240 -22.95 -20.11 -10.24
CA SER A 240 -22.81 -18.71 -10.64
C SER A 240 -21.35 -18.25 -10.57
N MET A 241 -20.99 -17.26 -11.39
CA MET A 241 -19.65 -16.65 -11.37
C MET A 241 -19.26 -16.16 -9.96
N ASP A 242 -20.20 -15.54 -9.25
CA ASP A 242 -20.00 -15.04 -7.88
C ASP A 242 -19.65 -16.19 -6.92
N ARG A 243 -20.36 -17.31 -7.01
CA ARG A 243 -20.09 -18.48 -6.15
C ARG A 243 -18.71 -19.06 -6.41
N ARG A 244 -18.34 -19.23 -7.68
CA ARG A 244 -17.02 -19.73 -8.08
C ARG A 244 -15.89 -18.83 -7.60
N LEU A 245 -16.07 -17.50 -7.67
CA LEU A 245 -15.11 -16.54 -7.14
C LEU A 245 -14.96 -16.64 -5.62
N ARG A 246 -16.06 -16.80 -4.88
CA ARG A 246 -16.02 -17.00 -3.42
C ARG A 246 -15.29 -18.28 -3.04
N ASP A 247 -15.59 -19.39 -3.72
CA ASP A 247 -14.93 -20.67 -3.46
C ASP A 247 -13.41 -20.58 -3.76
N LEU A 248 -13.02 -19.90 -4.84
CA LEU A 248 -11.62 -19.62 -5.14
C LEU A 248 -10.96 -18.73 -4.08
N ALA A 249 -11.61 -17.65 -3.65
CA ALA A 249 -11.08 -16.77 -2.61
C ALA A 249 -10.92 -17.50 -1.26
N ALA A 250 -11.89 -18.34 -0.89
CA ALA A 250 -11.84 -19.17 0.32
C ALA A 250 -10.69 -20.19 0.30
N SER A 251 -10.24 -20.61 -0.88
CA SER A 251 -9.08 -21.51 -1.03
C SER A 251 -7.72 -20.82 -0.87
N VAL A 252 -7.70 -19.49 -0.71
CA VAL A 252 -6.46 -18.72 -0.56
C VAL A 252 -6.04 -18.72 0.91
N SER A 253 -4.96 -19.45 1.22
CA SER A 253 -4.39 -19.48 2.56
C SER A 253 -3.55 -18.23 2.81
N ASP A 254 -3.85 -17.48 3.86
CA ASP A 254 -3.00 -16.37 4.28
C ASP A 254 -1.76 -16.88 5.02
N ARG A 255 -0.58 -16.54 4.50
CA ARG A 255 0.71 -16.98 5.04
C ARG A 255 1.50 -15.81 5.60
N ALA A 256 1.93 -15.92 6.85
CA ALA A 256 2.87 -14.97 7.43
C ALA A 256 4.21 -15.04 6.69
N ILE A 257 4.73 -13.88 6.28
CA ILE A 257 6.03 -13.76 5.60
C ILE A 257 6.93 -12.77 6.34
N ALA A 258 8.24 -12.98 6.20
CA ALA A 258 9.25 -12.05 6.70
C ALA A 258 9.13 -10.67 6.02
N SER A 259 9.45 -9.61 6.77
CA SER A 259 9.39 -8.21 6.30
C SER A 259 10.15 -7.98 4.99
N ARG A 260 11.32 -8.61 4.84
CA ARG A 260 12.13 -8.57 3.61
C ARG A 260 11.39 -9.14 2.39
N ILE A 261 10.70 -10.28 2.54
CA ILE A 261 9.91 -10.88 1.45
C ILE A 261 8.71 -9.98 1.11
N ARG A 262 8.10 -9.35 2.13
CA ARG A 262 6.99 -8.41 1.95
C ARG A 262 7.42 -7.20 1.13
N GLU A 263 8.59 -6.62 1.43
CA GLU A 263 9.17 -5.53 0.64
C GLU A 263 9.31 -5.91 -0.84
N GLU A 264 9.79 -7.13 -1.10
CA GLU A 264 9.98 -7.65 -2.46
C GLU A 264 8.64 -7.82 -3.19
N HIS A 265 7.62 -8.37 -2.51
CA HIS A 265 6.29 -8.54 -3.06
C HIS A 265 5.61 -7.19 -3.36
N LEU A 266 5.71 -6.22 -2.44
CA LEU A 266 5.21 -4.86 -2.63
C LEU A 266 5.99 -4.12 -3.74
N CYS A 267 7.28 -4.42 -3.92
CA CYS A 267 8.06 -3.89 -5.04
C CYS A 267 7.53 -4.40 -6.38
N LEU A 268 7.24 -5.70 -6.49
CA LEU A 268 6.65 -6.28 -7.70
C LEU A 268 5.26 -5.69 -7.97
N LEU A 269 4.43 -5.55 -6.94
CA LEU A 269 3.11 -4.89 -7.04
C LEU A 269 3.25 -3.44 -7.54
N ALA A 270 4.07 -2.61 -6.89
CA ALA A 270 4.24 -1.22 -7.26
C ALA A 270 4.80 -1.07 -8.68
N ARG A 271 5.78 -1.91 -9.06
CA ARG A 271 6.37 -1.92 -10.40
C ARG A 271 5.32 -2.21 -11.48
N TRP A 272 4.46 -3.20 -11.25
CA TRP A 272 3.40 -3.54 -12.20
C TRP A 272 2.29 -2.48 -12.20
N TYR A 273 1.82 -2.08 -11.02
CA TYR A 273 0.68 -1.18 -10.86
C TYR A 273 0.93 0.23 -11.42
N TYR A 274 2.12 0.79 -11.17
CA TYR A 274 2.51 2.11 -11.67
C TYR A 274 3.16 2.06 -13.05
N SER A 275 3.20 0.90 -13.71
CA SER A 275 3.69 0.79 -15.08
C SER A 275 2.73 1.46 -16.06
N SER A 276 3.27 2.18 -17.04
CA SER A 276 2.50 2.71 -18.17
C SER A 276 1.87 1.61 -19.05
N TRP A 277 2.33 0.37 -18.92
CA TRP A 277 1.91 -0.78 -19.72
C TRP A 277 1.25 -1.87 -18.86
N ARG A 278 0.54 -1.46 -17.80
CA ARG A 278 -0.16 -2.38 -16.89
C ARG A 278 -1.20 -3.19 -17.67
N ASP A 279 -1.05 -4.51 -17.63
CA ASP A 279 -1.79 -5.48 -18.43
C ASP A 279 -2.78 -6.31 -17.61
N GLY A 280 -3.56 -5.59 -16.81
CA GLY A 280 -4.60 -6.15 -15.97
C GLY A 280 -5.21 -5.11 -15.06
N GLU A 281 -6.07 -5.56 -14.17
CA GLU A 281 -6.77 -4.70 -13.22
C GLU A 281 -6.47 -5.09 -11.79
N TRP A 282 -6.29 -4.09 -10.94
CA TRP A 282 -6.10 -4.28 -9.51
C TRP A 282 -7.38 -3.90 -8.77
N ILE A 283 -7.81 -4.77 -7.87
CA ILE A 283 -8.96 -4.55 -7.01
C ILE A 283 -8.49 -4.68 -5.56
N GLY A 284 -8.25 -3.55 -4.91
CA GLY A 284 -7.91 -3.49 -3.49
C GLY A 284 -9.13 -3.68 -2.58
N PHE A 285 -8.89 -4.23 -1.39
CA PHE A 285 -9.87 -4.40 -0.32
C PHE A 285 -9.18 -4.35 1.06
N GLU A 286 -9.92 -4.06 2.14
CA GLU A 286 -9.33 -3.91 3.48
C GLU A 286 -9.04 -5.27 4.13
N THR A 287 -9.97 -6.21 4.01
CA THR A 287 -9.83 -7.57 4.55
C THR A 287 -10.27 -8.62 3.52
N PRO A 288 -9.73 -9.87 3.58
CA PRO A 288 -10.13 -10.92 2.65
C PRO A 288 -11.62 -11.28 2.69
N ASP A 289 -12.34 -10.96 3.77
CA ASP A 289 -13.79 -11.15 3.87
C ASP A 289 -14.61 -10.08 3.11
N GLU A 290 -13.99 -8.94 2.80
CA GLU A 290 -14.61 -7.76 2.17
C GLU A 290 -14.29 -7.63 0.68
N ILE A 291 -13.97 -8.74 0.00
CA ILE A 291 -13.68 -8.72 -1.44
C ILE A 291 -14.89 -8.15 -2.21
N PRO A 292 -14.71 -7.09 -3.03
CA PRO A 292 -15.80 -6.49 -3.78
C PRO A 292 -16.11 -7.30 -5.05
N TYR A 293 -16.80 -8.43 -4.90
CA TYR A 293 -17.09 -9.38 -5.98
C TYR A 293 -17.73 -8.75 -7.22
N ARG A 294 -18.63 -7.76 -7.07
CA ARG A 294 -19.22 -7.03 -8.21
C ARG A 294 -18.16 -6.27 -9.04
N ARG A 295 -17.18 -5.64 -8.39
CA ARG A 295 -16.06 -4.97 -9.09
C ARG A 295 -15.15 -6.01 -9.74
N LEU A 296 -14.90 -7.12 -9.05
CA LEU A 296 -14.08 -8.21 -9.54
C LEU A 296 -14.66 -8.83 -10.82
N VAL A 297 -15.96 -9.15 -10.85
CA VAL A 297 -16.65 -9.65 -12.07
C VAL A 297 -16.51 -8.67 -13.24
N ARG A 298 -16.72 -7.37 -13.00
CA ARG A 298 -16.55 -6.33 -14.04
C ARG A 298 -15.12 -6.26 -14.58
N ALA A 299 -14.12 -6.40 -13.70
CA ALA A 299 -12.71 -6.44 -14.09
C ALA A 299 -12.40 -7.67 -14.95
N ILE A 300 -12.94 -8.84 -14.57
CA ILE A 300 -12.80 -10.09 -15.35
C ILE A 300 -13.39 -9.92 -16.75
N SER A 301 -14.59 -9.35 -16.88
CA SER A 301 -15.21 -9.10 -18.18
C SER A 301 -14.36 -8.17 -19.06
N ARG A 302 -13.77 -7.11 -18.49
CA ARG A 302 -12.90 -6.18 -19.23
C ARG A 302 -11.60 -6.84 -19.68
N VAL A 303 -10.95 -7.63 -18.82
CA VAL A 303 -9.73 -8.35 -19.16
C VAL A 303 -9.97 -9.37 -20.28
N LEU A 304 -11.10 -10.09 -20.24
CA LEU A 304 -11.50 -11.00 -21.31
C LEU A 304 -11.79 -10.27 -22.63
N ALA A 305 -12.49 -9.13 -22.59
CA ALA A 305 -12.79 -8.33 -23.77
C ALA A 305 -11.54 -7.74 -24.41
N GLY A 306 -10.59 -7.22 -23.61
CA GLY A 306 -9.34 -6.65 -24.10
C GLY A 306 -8.42 -7.65 -24.82
N ARG A 307 -8.56 -8.95 -24.53
CA ARG A 307 -7.87 -10.02 -25.28
C ARG A 307 -8.45 -10.21 -26.68
N SER A 308 -9.75 -10.00 -26.86
CA SER A 308 -10.43 -10.15 -28.16
C SER A 308 -10.01 -9.06 -29.17
N THR A 309 -9.49 -7.93 -28.71
CA THR A 309 -9.01 -6.84 -29.57
C THR A 309 -7.53 -6.93 -29.94
N ALA A 310 -6.78 -7.83 -29.30
CA ALA A 310 -5.33 -7.97 -29.48
C ALA A 310 -4.92 -9.27 -30.22
N ALA A 311 -5.89 -10.12 -30.56
CA ALA A 311 -5.74 -11.32 -31.39
C ALA A 311 -6.20 -11.02 -32.83
#